data_AF-A0A9W9EUI3-F1
#
_entry.id   AF-A0A9W9EUI3-F1
#
_cell.length_a   1.000
_cell.length_b   1.000
_cell.length_c   1.000
_cell.angle_alpha   90.00
_cell.angle_beta   90.00
_cell.angle_gamma   90.00
#
_symmetry.space_group_name_H-M   'P 1'
#
loop_
_entity.id
_entity.type
_entity.pdbx_description
1 polymer ?
#
loop_
_entity_poly.entity_id
_entity_poly.type
_entity_poly.pdbx_seq_one_letter_code
_entity_poly.pdbx_strand_id
1 'polypeptide(L)'
;MAFSFGFSGDDIDIDDSEINNDAQDVFVPNGKTNSLPELVKASKHDMDEWLSILPSQIFYNRLAIAGTSITVGRREVIDIRTQLMAEDTADHENEELIAGIEEGDLKPNFYEGGFKTWECSLDLAKLVASENTITESLGGSQTNYHIIELGAGTAVPSLTLFAHILGQTESLEGAEPSQKILFTLADYNDAVLRLVTLPNLLLTWHINRQQAVAEANRDPTQVLQEEELDITPELISEFNADLTRRGITLDFISGAWSPEFVELVFSARDTGDVKTLLLASETIYSPSSLRAFSETLLQLVRRSSTSASKSRAMIAAKKVYFGVGGGVDEFLAVLQDVAASELEVQQRVDVQSEGVGRVVLEITPAAN
;
A
#
# COMPACT_ATOMS: atom_id res chain seq x y z
N MET A 1 25.12 -23.61 -13.19
CA MET A 1 23.82 -23.47 -13.87
C MET A 1 23.13 -22.27 -13.25
N ALA A 2 23.42 -21.08 -13.76
CA ALA A 2 22.71 -19.86 -13.37
C ALA A 2 21.60 -19.67 -14.40
N PHE A 3 20.35 -19.73 -13.93
CA PHE A 3 19.18 -19.47 -14.76
C PHE A 3 18.82 -17.99 -14.61
N SER A 4 18.81 -17.27 -15.74
CA SER A 4 18.25 -15.93 -15.86
C SER A 4 16.83 -16.07 -16.41
N PHE A 5 15.87 -15.34 -15.82
CA PHE A 5 14.48 -15.32 -16.24
C PHE A 5 14.26 -14.12 -17.16
N GLY A 6 13.83 -14.37 -18.40
CA GLY A 6 13.33 -13.33 -19.31
C GLY A 6 11.89 -13.67 -19.67
N PHE A 7 10.95 -12.83 -19.28
CA PHE A 7 9.58 -12.86 -19.79
C PHE A 7 9.49 -11.94 -21.01
N SER A 8 9.64 -12.52 -22.19
CA SER A 8 9.13 -11.92 -23.42
C SER A 8 8.62 -13.04 -24.33
N GLY A 9 7.31 -13.19 -24.41
CA GLY A 9 6.69 -13.86 -25.55
C GLY A 9 6.69 -12.89 -26.72
N ASP A 10 7.47 -13.19 -27.76
CA ASP A 10 6.98 -13.40 -29.13
C ASP A 10 8.16 -13.78 -30.05
N ASP A 11 7.98 -14.91 -30.75
CA ASP A 11 8.64 -15.40 -31.96
C ASP A 11 10.02 -14.86 -32.36
N ILE A 12 11.07 -15.65 -32.10
CA ILE A 12 12.30 -15.62 -32.90
C ILE A 12 12.78 -17.06 -33.11
N ASP A 13 12.69 -17.56 -34.35
CA ASP A 13 13.38 -18.75 -34.81
C ASP A 13 14.90 -18.52 -34.73
N ILE A 14 15.60 -19.28 -33.87
CA ILE A 14 17.06 -19.24 -33.76
C ILE A 14 17.63 -20.37 -34.61
N ASP A 15 18.36 -19.99 -35.66
CA ASP A 15 19.17 -20.88 -36.50
C ASP A 15 20.47 -21.24 -35.75
N ASP A 16 20.71 -22.53 -35.58
CA ASP A 16 21.85 -23.11 -34.87
C ASP A 16 23.13 -22.98 -35.72
N SER A 17 23.95 -21.94 -35.48
CA SER A 17 25.39 -22.02 -35.80
C SER A 17 26.21 -20.93 -35.11
N GLU A 18 27.02 -21.36 -34.14
CA GLU A 18 28.48 -21.10 -34.01
C GLU A 18 28.91 -21.00 -32.55
N ILE A 19 29.46 -22.12 -32.06
CA ILE A 19 30.27 -22.21 -30.85
C ILE A 19 31.62 -21.56 -31.17
N ASN A 20 32.01 -20.51 -30.43
CA ASN A 20 33.40 -20.08 -30.39
C ASN A 20 33.88 -19.93 -28.95
N ASN A 21 34.78 -20.85 -28.57
CA ASN A 21 35.56 -20.83 -27.34
C ASN A 21 36.69 -19.81 -27.51
N ASP A 22 36.65 -18.71 -26.77
CA ASP A 22 37.87 -17.96 -26.46
C ASP A 22 37.83 -17.49 -25.00
N ALA A 23 38.71 -18.08 -24.19
CA ALA A 23 38.97 -17.70 -22.83
C ALA A 23 39.87 -16.44 -22.82
N GLN A 24 39.31 -15.30 -22.42
CA GLN A 24 40.10 -14.13 -22.03
C GLN A 24 39.98 -13.93 -20.52
N ASP A 25 41.12 -13.96 -19.84
CA ASP A 25 41.29 -13.65 -18.42
C ASP A 25 40.74 -12.25 -18.11
N VAL A 26 39.58 -12.19 -17.45
CA VAL A 26 39.06 -10.96 -16.87
C VAL A 26 39.66 -10.79 -15.48
N PHE A 27 40.50 -9.76 -15.34
CA PHE A 27 40.98 -9.23 -14.06
C PHE A 27 39.79 -8.99 -13.12
N VAL A 28 39.75 -9.70 -11.99
CA VAL A 28 38.82 -9.43 -10.88
C VAL A 28 39.44 -8.35 -9.99
N PRO A 29 38.86 -7.14 -9.87
CA PRO A 29 39.26 -6.22 -8.82
C PRO A 29 38.80 -6.77 -7.48
N ASN A 30 39.76 -7.09 -6.62
CA ASN A 30 39.52 -7.46 -5.23
C ASN A 30 38.79 -6.33 -4.48
N GLY A 31 37.70 -6.68 -3.78
CA GLY A 31 37.26 -5.94 -2.60
C GLY A 31 36.04 -5.03 -2.75
N LYS A 32 34.88 -5.59 -3.08
CA LYS A 32 33.61 -5.12 -2.50
C LYS A 32 32.99 -6.31 -1.77
N THR A 33 32.90 -6.21 -0.46
CA THR A 33 32.07 -7.12 0.33
C THR A 33 30.64 -7.00 -0.20
N ASN A 34 30.03 -8.09 -0.66
CA ASN A 34 28.60 -8.18 -0.95
C ASN A 34 27.80 -8.10 0.37
N SER A 35 27.92 -7.01 1.11
CA SER A 35 27.00 -6.67 2.19
C SER A 35 25.75 -6.10 1.55
N LEU A 36 24.59 -6.67 1.86
CA LEU A 36 23.30 -6.07 1.54
C LEU A 36 23.29 -4.61 2.02
N PRO A 37 22.66 -3.68 1.29
CA PRO A 37 22.56 -2.29 1.71
C PRO A 37 21.93 -2.17 3.11
N GLU A 38 22.36 -1.16 3.87
CA GLU A 38 21.79 -0.88 5.19
C GLU A 38 20.31 -0.53 5.05
N LEU A 39 19.46 -1.05 5.94
CA LEU A 39 18.03 -0.79 5.91
C LEU A 39 17.75 0.71 6.04
N VAL A 40 16.89 1.23 5.16
CA VAL A 40 16.41 2.61 5.23
C VAL A 40 15.68 2.82 6.55
N LYS A 41 16.08 3.84 7.31
CA LYS A 41 15.46 4.17 8.61
C LYS A 41 14.06 4.72 8.41
N ALA A 42 13.17 4.37 9.34
CA ALA A 42 11.82 4.89 9.32
C ALA A 42 11.80 6.42 9.44
N SER A 43 11.03 7.09 8.59
CA SER A 43 10.86 8.54 8.61
C SER A 43 9.42 8.93 8.31
N LYS A 44 8.95 10.03 8.91
CA LYS A 44 7.62 10.58 8.70
C LYS A 44 7.71 11.77 7.75
N HIS A 45 6.74 11.87 6.84
CA HIS A 45 6.74 12.88 5.77
C HIS A 45 5.59 13.86 5.92
N ASP A 46 5.82 15.09 5.47
CA ASP A 46 4.81 16.15 5.42
C ASP A 46 4.02 16.05 4.10
N MET A 47 2.70 15.90 4.23
CA MET A 47 1.81 15.82 3.09
C MET A 47 1.79 17.13 2.28
N ASP A 48 1.84 18.30 2.95
CA ASP A 48 1.76 19.59 2.27
C ASP A 48 3.00 19.86 1.42
N GLU A 49 4.16 19.40 1.87
CA GLU A 49 5.40 19.42 1.08
C GLU A 49 5.22 18.62 -0.22
N TRP A 50 4.72 17.38 -0.12
CA TRP A 50 4.51 16.53 -1.30
C TRP A 50 3.41 17.01 -2.23
N LEU A 51 2.31 17.56 -1.69
CA LEU A 51 1.25 18.17 -2.50
C LEU A 51 1.77 19.36 -3.30
N SER A 52 2.71 20.14 -2.75
CA SER A 52 3.28 21.33 -3.41
C SER A 52 4.16 21.02 -4.63
N ILE A 53 4.65 19.77 -4.74
CA ILE A 53 5.54 19.31 -5.80
C ILE A 53 4.86 18.31 -6.75
N LEU A 54 3.54 18.15 -6.66
CA LEU A 54 2.80 17.38 -7.66
C LEU A 54 2.96 18.02 -9.06
N PRO A 55 2.99 17.20 -10.13
CA PRO A 55 2.95 17.75 -11.49
C PRO A 55 1.63 18.51 -11.70
N SER A 56 1.62 19.46 -12.64
CA SER A 56 0.41 20.24 -12.96
C SER A 56 -0.74 19.39 -13.48
N GLN A 57 -0.46 18.14 -13.85
CA GLN A 57 -1.42 17.23 -14.43
C GLN A 57 -1.06 15.78 -14.08
N ILE A 58 -2.07 14.96 -13.81
CA ILE A 58 -1.91 13.53 -13.50
C ILE A 58 -2.87 12.72 -14.37
N PHE A 59 -2.34 11.70 -15.05
CA PHE A 59 -3.15 10.69 -15.74
C PHE A 59 -3.47 9.52 -14.81
N TYR A 60 -4.72 9.05 -14.85
CA TYR A 60 -5.21 8.01 -13.96
C TYR A 60 -6.31 7.16 -14.59
N ASN A 61 -6.52 5.98 -14.00
CA ASN A 61 -7.69 5.13 -14.24
C ASN A 61 -8.58 5.02 -13.01
N ARG A 62 -9.81 4.55 -13.25
CA ARG A 62 -10.76 4.17 -12.20
C ARG A 62 -10.72 2.67 -11.98
N LEU A 63 -10.52 2.26 -10.74
CA LEU A 63 -10.61 0.87 -10.32
C LEU A 63 -11.90 0.63 -9.54
N ALA A 64 -12.82 -0.13 -10.14
CA ALA A 64 -14.02 -0.59 -9.45
C ALA A 64 -13.69 -1.78 -8.52
N ILE A 65 -14.07 -1.69 -7.25
CA ILE A 65 -13.88 -2.78 -6.29
C ILE A 65 -15.00 -3.80 -6.48
N ALA A 66 -14.65 -4.96 -7.05
CA ALA A 66 -15.63 -5.96 -7.47
C ALA A 66 -16.57 -6.39 -6.34
N GLY A 67 -17.87 -6.47 -6.63
CA GLY A 67 -18.89 -6.81 -5.63
C GLY A 67 -19.34 -5.64 -4.75
N THR A 68 -18.90 -4.41 -5.06
CA THR A 68 -19.24 -3.20 -4.31
C THR A 68 -19.60 -2.05 -5.26
N SER A 69 -20.18 -0.96 -4.75
CA SER A 69 -20.36 0.29 -5.50
C SER A 69 -19.13 1.21 -5.46
N ILE A 70 -18.05 0.79 -4.78
CA ILE A 70 -16.89 1.62 -4.52
C ILE A 70 -15.99 1.66 -5.75
N THR A 71 -15.55 2.87 -6.11
CA THR A 71 -14.56 3.12 -7.14
C THR A 71 -13.44 3.96 -6.56
N VAL A 72 -12.19 3.55 -6.81
CA VAL A 72 -10.98 4.25 -6.37
C VAL A 72 -10.18 4.76 -7.57
N GLY A 73 -9.44 5.84 -7.37
CA GLY A 73 -8.55 6.40 -8.39
C GLY A 73 -7.16 5.78 -8.30
N ARG A 74 -6.58 5.47 -9.46
CA ARG A 74 -5.22 4.95 -9.56
C ARG A 74 -4.46 5.70 -10.61
N ARG A 75 -3.38 6.36 -10.19
CA ARG A 75 -2.42 6.98 -11.07
C ARG A 75 -1.84 5.96 -12.05
N GLU A 76 -1.68 6.38 -13.29
CA GLU A 76 -1.12 5.54 -14.34
C GLU A 76 0.39 5.30 -14.12
N VAL A 77 0.82 4.07 -14.38
CA VAL A 77 2.23 3.68 -14.23
C VAL A 77 3.10 4.44 -15.24
N ILE A 78 2.58 4.68 -16.45
CA ILE A 78 3.28 5.47 -17.46
C ILE A 78 3.46 6.93 -17.02
N ASP A 79 2.47 7.50 -16.34
CA ASP A 79 2.54 8.87 -15.82
C ASP A 79 3.58 9.02 -14.71
N ILE A 80 3.62 8.04 -13.79
CA ILE A 80 4.66 7.96 -12.74
C ILE A 80 6.06 7.88 -13.38
N ARG A 81 6.20 7.04 -14.41
CA ARG A 81 7.47 6.91 -15.14
C ARG A 81 7.87 8.21 -15.82
N THR A 82 6.95 8.89 -16.49
CA THR A 82 7.22 10.17 -17.14
C THR A 82 7.67 11.23 -16.12
N GLN A 83 7.05 11.28 -14.93
CA GLN A 83 7.51 12.16 -13.86
C GLN A 83 8.92 11.80 -13.40
N LEU A 84 9.21 10.52 -13.12
CA LEU A 84 10.54 10.08 -12.70
C LEU A 84 11.62 10.44 -13.73
N MET A 85 11.34 10.27 -15.02
CA MET A 85 12.25 10.65 -16.12
C MET A 85 12.45 12.17 -16.21
N ALA A 86 11.44 12.97 -15.85
CA ALA A 86 11.54 14.43 -15.83
C ALA A 86 12.28 14.96 -14.59
N GLU A 87 12.18 14.25 -13.47
CA GLU A 87 12.89 14.55 -12.21
C GLU A 87 14.32 13.97 -12.18
N ASP A 88 14.67 13.10 -13.12
CA ASP A 88 15.98 12.48 -13.24
C ASP A 88 17.05 13.56 -13.52
N THR A 89 17.85 13.84 -12.50
CA THR A 89 18.87 14.90 -12.49
C THR A 89 20.14 14.37 -11.83
N ALA A 90 21.26 15.09 -11.97
CA ALA A 90 22.53 14.65 -11.38
C ALA A 90 22.50 14.47 -9.85
N ASP A 91 21.51 15.06 -9.16
CA ASP A 91 21.31 14.95 -7.71
C ASP A 91 20.18 13.97 -7.33
N HIS A 92 19.43 13.44 -8.31
CA HIS A 92 18.31 12.53 -8.14
C HIS A 92 18.40 11.40 -9.16
N GLU A 93 19.14 10.34 -8.82
CA GLU A 93 19.31 9.15 -9.67
C GLU A 93 18.04 8.27 -9.61
N ASN A 94 17.12 8.46 -10.57
CA ASN A 94 15.85 7.72 -10.63
C ASN A 94 15.95 6.44 -11.48
N GLU A 95 17.11 6.16 -12.09
CA GLU A 95 17.33 5.04 -13.02
C GLU A 95 16.83 3.70 -12.46
N GLU A 96 17.13 3.40 -11.19
CA GLU A 96 16.77 2.12 -10.59
C GLU A 96 15.27 2.01 -10.27
N LEU A 97 14.59 3.12 -9.94
CA LEU A 97 13.12 3.16 -9.80
C LEU A 97 12.44 2.98 -11.14
N ILE A 98 12.97 3.62 -12.19
CA ILE A 98 12.48 3.46 -13.57
C ILE A 98 12.64 2.01 -14.03
N ALA A 99 13.79 1.40 -13.77
CA ALA A 99 14.03 -0.02 -14.06
C ALA A 99 13.07 -0.94 -13.26
N GLY A 100 12.83 -0.64 -11.98
CA GLY A 100 11.88 -1.39 -11.14
C GLY A 100 10.43 -1.34 -11.65
N ILE A 101 10.04 -0.25 -12.32
CA ILE A 101 8.74 -0.14 -12.99
C ILE A 101 8.67 -1.06 -14.22
N GLU A 102 9.73 -1.11 -15.02
CA GLU A 102 9.84 -1.92 -16.24
C GLU A 102 9.88 -3.42 -15.94
N GLU A 103 10.85 -3.84 -15.13
CA GLU A 103 11.10 -5.25 -14.82
C GLU A 103 9.97 -5.83 -13.97
N GLY A 104 9.32 -5.00 -13.14
CA GLY A 104 8.31 -5.48 -12.18
C GLY A 104 8.89 -6.36 -11.06
N ASP A 105 10.21 -6.49 -11.02
CA ASP A 105 10.93 -7.32 -10.06
C ASP A 105 11.14 -6.59 -8.73
N LEU A 106 10.97 -7.34 -7.65
CA LEU A 106 11.30 -6.89 -6.29
C LEU A 106 12.82 -6.99 -6.10
N LYS A 107 13.45 -5.86 -5.76
CA LYS A 107 14.86 -5.82 -5.34
C LYS A 107 14.90 -5.57 -3.84
N PRO A 108 15.15 -6.61 -3.02
CA PRO A 108 15.09 -6.49 -1.56
C PRO A 108 15.95 -5.35 -1.02
N ASN A 109 15.41 -4.60 -0.05
CA ASN A 109 16.02 -3.41 0.57
C ASN A 109 16.32 -2.24 -0.38
N PHE A 110 15.82 -2.29 -1.61
CA PHE A 110 16.03 -1.22 -2.58
C PHE A 110 14.70 -0.76 -3.19
N TYR A 111 13.97 -1.69 -3.79
CA TYR A 111 12.63 -1.49 -4.33
C TYR A 111 11.79 -2.72 -4.01
N GLU A 112 10.94 -2.58 -3.02
CA GLU A 112 10.07 -3.65 -2.49
C GLU A 112 8.71 -3.71 -3.22
N GLY A 113 8.65 -3.22 -4.45
CA GLY A 113 7.39 -3.09 -5.18
C GLY A 113 6.56 -1.91 -4.68
N GLY A 114 5.48 -1.57 -5.39
CA GLY A 114 4.53 -0.55 -4.93
C GLY A 114 3.87 0.27 -6.04
N PHE A 115 4.51 0.39 -7.21
CA PHE A 115 3.95 1.08 -8.37
C PHE A 115 2.79 0.31 -9.03
N LYS A 116 2.70 -1.01 -8.80
CA LYS A 116 1.65 -1.89 -9.32
C LYS A 116 0.75 -2.38 -8.18
N THR A 117 -0.53 -2.54 -8.47
CA THR A 117 -1.47 -3.19 -7.54
C THR A 117 -1.36 -4.70 -7.69
N TRP A 118 -1.10 -5.38 -6.58
CA TRP A 118 -1.06 -6.84 -6.50
C TRP A 118 -2.45 -7.45 -6.24
N GLU A 119 -2.65 -8.70 -6.64
CA GLU A 119 -3.96 -9.36 -6.55
C GLU A 119 -4.48 -9.48 -5.10
N CYS A 120 -3.60 -9.75 -4.13
CA CYS A 120 -4.00 -9.84 -2.72
C CYS A 120 -4.56 -8.51 -2.20
N SER A 121 -4.13 -7.39 -2.78
CA SER A 121 -4.60 -6.04 -2.43
C SER A 121 -6.07 -5.87 -2.81
N LEU A 122 -6.48 -6.42 -3.96
CA LEU A 122 -7.87 -6.45 -4.40
C LEU A 122 -8.72 -7.37 -3.52
N ASP A 123 -8.19 -8.53 -3.13
CA ASP A 123 -8.90 -9.46 -2.26
C ASP A 123 -9.14 -8.86 -0.87
N LEU A 124 -8.14 -8.15 -0.32
CA LEU A 124 -8.27 -7.40 0.93
C LEU A 124 -9.29 -6.26 0.80
N ALA A 125 -9.22 -5.48 -0.28
CA ALA A 125 -10.14 -4.37 -0.55
C ALA A 125 -11.61 -4.84 -0.60
N LYS A 126 -11.87 -5.97 -1.28
CA LYS A 126 -13.22 -6.57 -1.33
C LYS A 126 -13.70 -6.97 0.06
N LEU A 127 -12.83 -7.60 0.86
CA LEU A 127 -13.19 -8.04 2.20
C LEU A 127 -13.53 -6.85 3.11
N VAL A 128 -12.67 -5.82 3.17
CA VAL A 128 -12.90 -4.65 4.03
C VAL A 128 -14.12 -3.84 3.61
N ALA A 129 -14.45 -3.81 2.31
CA ALA A 129 -15.69 -3.21 1.83
C ALA A 129 -16.94 -4.02 2.21
N SER A 130 -16.84 -5.36 2.20
CA SER A 130 -17.97 -6.25 2.52
C SER A 130 -18.27 -6.34 4.02
N GLU A 131 -17.23 -6.29 4.87
CA GLU A 131 -17.36 -6.53 6.30
C GLU A 131 -17.96 -5.33 7.05
N ASN A 132 -18.30 -4.22 6.39
CA ASN A 132 -18.81 -3.03 7.06
C ASN A 132 -17.96 -2.66 8.30
N THR A 133 -16.65 -2.92 8.21
CA THR A 133 -15.72 -3.03 9.34
C THR A 133 -15.69 -1.76 10.20
N ILE A 134 -15.85 -0.63 9.55
CA ILE A 134 -15.86 0.70 10.17
C ILE A 134 -17.30 1.17 10.42
N THR A 135 -18.28 0.58 9.74
CA THR A 135 -19.60 1.19 9.51
C THR A 135 -20.68 0.73 10.49
N GLU A 136 -20.62 -0.50 11.01
CA GLU A 136 -21.54 -0.90 12.09
C GLU A 136 -21.37 -0.05 13.36
N SER A 137 -20.18 0.54 13.59
CA SER A 137 -19.94 1.47 14.70
C SER A 137 -20.06 2.97 14.35
N LEU A 138 -20.15 3.34 13.07
CA LEU A 138 -20.39 4.73 12.63
C LEU A 138 -21.83 5.20 12.93
N GLY A 139 -22.77 4.26 13.11
CA GLY A 139 -24.20 4.55 13.30
C GLY A 139 -24.65 4.86 14.74
N GLY A 140 -23.76 4.94 15.74
CA GLY A 140 -24.20 5.17 17.12
C GLY A 140 -23.15 5.40 18.22
N SER A 141 -21.84 5.34 17.93
CA SER A 141 -20.78 5.54 18.91
C SER A 141 -19.75 6.56 18.40
N GLN A 142 -19.37 7.56 19.21
CA GLN A 142 -18.29 8.52 18.93
C GLN A 142 -16.92 7.84 19.00
N THR A 143 -16.68 6.85 18.14
CA THR A 143 -15.45 6.05 18.18
C THR A 143 -14.49 6.51 17.10
N ASN A 144 -13.32 7.01 17.50
CA ASN A 144 -12.26 7.38 16.56
C ASN A 144 -11.64 6.12 15.94
N TYR A 145 -11.16 6.23 14.70
CA TYR A 145 -10.52 5.12 13.99
C TYR A 145 -9.11 5.47 13.58
N HIS A 146 -8.25 4.47 13.62
CA HIS A 146 -6.91 4.53 13.06
C HIS A 146 -6.70 3.35 12.11
N ILE A 147 -6.60 3.66 10.83
CA ILE A 147 -6.33 2.70 9.77
C ILE A 147 -4.85 2.78 9.47
N ILE A 148 -4.12 1.67 9.60
CA ILE A 148 -2.70 1.59 9.30
C ILE A 148 -2.53 0.62 8.15
N GLU A 149 -1.91 1.03 7.05
CA GLU A 149 -1.54 0.12 5.96
C GLU A 149 -0.02 0.00 5.87
N LEU A 150 0.48 -1.22 6.08
CA LEU A 150 1.89 -1.58 5.98
C LEU A 150 2.17 -2.11 4.57
N GLY A 151 3.19 -1.56 3.90
CA GLY A 151 3.47 -1.91 2.50
C GLY A 151 2.35 -1.44 1.58
N ALA A 152 1.97 -0.17 1.69
CA ALA A 152 0.78 0.37 1.07
C ALA A 152 0.83 0.29 -0.47
N GLY A 153 1.98 0.56 -1.10
CA GLY A 153 2.04 0.63 -2.56
C GLY A 153 0.94 1.55 -3.13
N THR A 154 0.12 0.98 -4.01
CA THR A 154 -1.07 1.66 -4.57
C THR A 154 -2.21 1.95 -3.57
N ALA A 155 -2.13 1.43 -2.35
CA ALA A 155 -3.03 1.63 -1.20
C ALA A 155 -4.51 1.27 -1.41
N VAL A 156 -4.81 0.37 -2.35
CA VAL A 156 -6.21 0.02 -2.71
C VAL A 156 -7.09 -0.37 -1.51
N PRO A 157 -6.62 -1.13 -0.49
CA PRO A 157 -7.38 -1.41 0.73
C PRO A 157 -7.77 -0.13 1.49
N SER A 158 -6.80 0.75 1.79
CA SER A 158 -7.10 2.03 2.46
C SER A 158 -7.95 2.96 1.61
N LEU A 159 -7.69 3.04 0.29
CA LEU A 159 -8.49 3.85 -0.64
C LEU A 159 -9.95 3.39 -0.68
N THR A 160 -10.18 2.08 -0.56
CA THR A 160 -11.54 1.52 -0.51
C THR A 160 -12.29 2.01 0.73
N LEU A 161 -11.63 1.96 1.90
CA LEU A 161 -12.20 2.50 3.14
C LEU A 161 -12.38 4.02 3.07
N PHE A 162 -11.39 4.72 2.52
CA PHE A 162 -11.43 6.17 2.32
C PHE A 162 -12.61 6.58 1.44
N ALA A 163 -12.77 5.98 0.26
CA ALA A 163 -13.90 6.22 -0.64
C ALA A 163 -15.25 5.95 0.06
N HIS A 164 -15.34 4.87 0.82
CA HIS A 164 -16.53 4.54 1.59
C HIS A 164 -16.86 5.61 2.64
N ILE A 165 -15.85 6.08 3.39
CA ILE A 165 -15.98 7.15 4.39
C ILE A 165 -16.43 8.46 3.72
N LEU A 166 -15.88 8.80 2.55
CA LEU A 166 -16.27 9.99 1.80
C LEU A 166 -17.75 9.95 1.39
N GLY A 167 -18.26 8.77 1.02
CA GLY A 167 -19.67 8.58 0.64
C GLY A 167 -20.66 8.62 1.80
N GLN A 168 -20.21 8.35 3.04
CA GLN A 168 -21.08 8.33 4.23
C GLN A 168 -21.08 9.62 5.04
N THR A 169 -20.02 10.43 4.94
CA THR A 169 -19.86 11.64 5.74
C THR A 169 -20.47 12.86 5.04
N GLU A 170 -21.80 12.99 5.07
CA GLU A 170 -22.43 14.29 4.76
C GLU A 170 -22.19 15.24 5.93
N SER A 171 -21.13 16.05 5.86
CA SER A 171 -20.91 17.11 6.85
C SER A 171 -21.69 18.36 6.45
N LEU A 172 -22.59 18.82 7.33
CA LEU A 172 -23.23 20.12 7.24
C LEU A 172 -22.18 21.22 7.49
N GLU A 173 -22.19 22.28 6.68
CA GLU A 173 -21.27 23.41 6.86
C GLU A 173 -21.32 23.95 8.30
N GLY A 174 -20.17 23.96 8.99
CA GLY A 174 -20.01 24.52 10.33
C GLY A 174 -20.22 23.54 11.49
N ALA A 175 -20.48 22.25 11.26
CA ALA A 175 -20.50 21.23 12.30
C ALA A 175 -19.09 20.66 12.57
N GLU A 176 -18.72 20.53 13.84
CA GLU A 176 -17.49 19.79 14.22
C GLU A 176 -17.60 18.32 13.79
N PRO A 177 -16.49 17.69 13.35
CA PRO A 177 -16.50 16.28 13.00
C PRO A 177 -16.97 15.43 14.18
N SER A 178 -18.02 14.63 13.97
CA SER A 178 -18.52 13.71 15.00
C SER A 178 -17.54 12.58 15.34
N GLN A 179 -16.53 12.39 14.49
CA GLN A 179 -15.54 11.31 14.59
C GLN A 179 -14.22 11.74 13.94
N LYS A 180 -13.10 11.34 14.53
CA LYS A 180 -11.76 11.47 13.92
C LYS A 180 -11.35 10.15 13.28
N ILE A 181 -10.87 10.23 12.04
CA ILE A 181 -10.38 9.09 11.28
C ILE A 181 -8.96 9.39 10.83
N LEU A 182 -8.04 8.48 11.13
CA LEU A 182 -6.65 8.67 10.84
C LEU A 182 -6.15 7.52 9.98
N PHE A 183 -5.59 7.84 8.83
CA PHE A 183 -4.88 6.90 7.97
C PHE A 183 -3.38 7.07 8.17
N THR A 184 -2.67 5.99 8.49
CA THR A 184 -1.22 5.94 8.45
C THR A 184 -0.82 4.98 7.35
N LEU A 185 -0.29 5.53 6.25
CA LEU A 185 0.11 4.76 5.08
C LEU A 185 1.62 4.65 5.05
N ALA A 186 2.11 3.42 5.04
CA ALA A 186 3.52 3.13 5.15
C ALA A 186 4.01 2.26 4.00
N ASP A 187 5.18 2.60 3.47
CA ASP A 187 5.88 1.83 2.45
C ASP A 187 7.38 1.84 2.74
N TYR A 188 8.14 0.89 2.22
CA TYR A 188 9.59 0.95 2.35
C TYR A 188 10.15 2.20 1.65
N ASN A 189 9.57 2.56 0.50
CA ASN A 189 10.07 3.59 -0.40
C ASN A 189 9.23 4.87 -0.25
N ASP A 190 9.85 6.00 0.10
CA ASP A 190 9.14 7.29 0.14
C ASP A 190 8.67 7.71 -1.26
N ALA A 191 9.41 7.37 -2.32
CA ALA A 191 9.02 7.60 -3.70
C ALA A 191 7.67 6.94 -4.04
N VAL A 192 7.38 5.74 -3.51
CA VAL A 192 6.09 5.07 -3.71
C VAL A 192 4.97 5.85 -3.01
N LEU A 193 5.20 6.32 -1.78
CA LEU A 193 4.22 7.13 -1.06
C LEU A 193 3.93 8.46 -1.76
N ARG A 194 4.99 9.16 -2.19
CA ARG A 194 4.93 10.46 -2.88
C ARG A 194 4.31 10.37 -4.26
N LEU A 195 4.70 9.38 -5.06
CA LEU A 195 4.32 9.28 -6.48
C LEU A 195 3.05 8.48 -6.70
N VAL A 196 2.65 7.62 -5.77
CA VAL A 196 1.54 6.68 -5.94
C VAL A 196 0.49 6.85 -4.85
N THR A 197 0.86 6.63 -3.59
CA THR A 197 -0.11 6.56 -2.48
C THR A 197 -0.86 7.87 -2.29
N LEU A 198 -0.14 8.99 -2.17
CA LEU A 198 -0.74 10.31 -2.01
C LEU A 198 -1.54 10.75 -3.24
N PRO A 199 -1.02 10.65 -4.48
CA PRO A 199 -1.83 10.90 -5.68
C PRO A 199 -3.10 10.06 -5.75
N ASN A 200 -3.05 8.77 -5.41
CA ASN A 200 -4.25 7.92 -5.43
C ASN A 200 -5.31 8.35 -4.40
N LEU A 201 -4.91 8.88 -3.24
CA LEU A 201 -5.83 9.48 -2.27
C LEU A 201 -6.53 10.71 -2.85
N LEU A 202 -5.78 11.62 -3.46
CA LEU A 202 -6.32 12.82 -4.12
C LEU A 202 -7.27 12.45 -5.26
N LEU A 203 -6.87 11.51 -6.12
CA LEU A 203 -7.68 11.00 -7.23
C LEU A 203 -8.97 10.34 -6.72
N THR A 204 -8.88 9.50 -5.69
CA THR A 204 -10.05 8.86 -5.08
C THR A 204 -11.00 9.88 -4.49
N TRP A 205 -10.49 10.90 -3.79
CA TRP A 205 -11.31 12.00 -3.31
C TRP A 205 -12.01 12.75 -4.45
N HIS A 206 -11.28 13.09 -5.51
CA HIS A 206 -11.81 13.79 -6.68
C HIS A 206 -12.95 13.01 -7.35
N ILE A 207 -12.76 11.71 -7.56
CA ILE A 207 -13.75 10.81 -8.14
C ILE A 207 -15.04 10.76 -7.29
N ASN A 208 -14.90 10.61 -5.98
CA ASN A 208 -16.05 10.47 -5.07
C ASN A 208 -16.77 11.82 -4.85
N ARG A 209 -16.06 12.95 -4.96
CA ARG A 209 -16.69 14.28 -5.01
C ARG A 209 -17.59 14.46 -6.23
N GLN A 210 -17.16 13.99 -7.40
CA GLN A 210 -17.91 14.12 -8.65
C GLN A 210 -19.09 13.16 -8.77
N GLN A 211 -19.02 11.97 -8.15
CA GLN A 211 -20.13 11.01 -8.18
C GLN A 211 -21.42 11.59 -7.58
N ALA A 212 -21.33 12.45 -6.56
CA ALA A 212 -22.47 13.19 -6.02
C ALA A 212 -23.16 14.12 -7.06
N VAL A 213 -22.46 14.47 -8.15
CA VAL A 213 -22.96 15.35 -9.23
C VAL A 213 -23.39 14.55 -10.47
N ALA A 214 -22.77 13.39 -10.73
CA ALA A 214 -22.91 12.63 -11.97
C ALA A 214 -23.95 11.49 -11.95
N GLU A 215 -24.50 11.12 -10.79
CA GLU A 215 -25.55 10.08 -10.68
C GLU A 215 -26.86 10.42 -11.42
N ALA A 216 -26.98 11.63 -11.98
CA ALA A 216 -28.10 12.01 -12.85
C ALA A 216 -27.97 11.53 -14.32
N ASN A 217 -26.79 11.10 -14.80
CA ASN A 217 -26.56 10.76 -16.22
C ASN A 217 -25.41 9.75 -16.44
N ARG A 218 -25.57 8.46 -16.13
CA ARG A 218 -24.56 7.44 -16.52
C ARG A 218 -25.11 6.31 -17.39
N ASP A 219 -24.43 6.10 -18.51
CA ASP A 219 -24.57 4.98 -19.45
C ASP A 219 -23.57 3.87 -19.04
N PRO A 220 -23.99 2.61 -18.83
CA PRO A 220 -23.14 1.54 -18.27
C PRO A 220 -22.02 1.01 -19.18
N THR A 221 -21.88 1.51 -20.41
CA THR A 221 -20.98 0.93 -21.43
C THR A 221 -19.63 1.64 -21.63
N GLN A 222 -19.27 2.62 -20.79
CA GLN A 222 -17.95 3.26 -20.90
C GLN A 222 -16.84 2.38 -20.30
N VAL A 223 -16.08 1.80 -21.23
CA VAL A 223 -14.80 1.11 -21.04
C VAL A 223 -13.84 2.04 -20.28
N LEU A 224 -12.97 1.47 -19.42
CA LEU A 224 -11.83 2.11 -18.73
C LEU A 224 -11.24 3.24 -19.58
N GLN A 225 -11.68 4.47 -19.32
CA GLN A 225 -11.21 5.64 -20.05
C GLN A 225 -10.05 6.20 -19.25
N GLU A 226 -8.89 6.38 -19.90
CA GLU A 226 -7.78 7.13 -19.34
C GLU A 226 -8.30 8.55 -19.04
N GLU A 227 -8.22 8.95 -17.78
CA GLU A 227 -8.68 10.23 -17.29
C GLU A 227 -7.50 11.10 -16.89
N GLU A 228 -7.71 12.41 -16.98
CA GLU A 228 -6.70 13.44 -16.75
C GLU A 228 -7.23 14.37 -15.67
N LEU A 229 -6.39 14.72 -14.69
CA LEU A 229 -6.71 15.67 -13.64
C LEU A 229 -5.68 16.80 -13.63
N ASP A 230 -6.15 18.02 -13.85
CA ASP A 230 -5.35 19.23 -13.64
C ASP A 230 -5.19 19.50 -12.15
N ILE A 231 -3.94 19.61 -11.70
CA ILE A 231 -3.58 19.87 -10.32
C ILE A 231 -3.40 21.39 -10.14
N THR A 232 -4.43 22.04 -9.63
CA THR A 232 -4.41 23.47 -9.31
C THR A 232 -4.26 23.72 -7.80
N PRO A 233 -3.74 24.89 -7.39
CA PRO A 233 -3.71 25.27 -5.97
C PRO A 233 -5.09 25.23 -5.30
N GLU A 234 -6.15 25.57 -6.03
CA GLU A 234 -7.54 25.52 -5.54
C GLU A 234 -7.97 24.08 -5.27
N LEU A 235 -7.64 23.13 -6.16
CA LEU A 235 -7.94 21.71 -5.97
C LEU A 235 -7.28 21.18 -4.69
N ILE A 236 -6.00 21.51 -4.47
CA ILE A 236 -5.24 21.12 -3.27
C ILE A 236 -5.88 21.73 -2.02
N SER A 237 -6.24 23.02 -2.09
CA SER A 237 -6.89 23.71 -0.96
C SER A 237 -8.25 23.09 -0.64
N GLU A 238 -9.05 22.74 -1.65
CA GLU A 238 -10.34 22.07 -1.49
C GLU A 238 -10.17 20.66 -0.88
N PHE A 239 -9.16 19.90 -1.32
CA PHE A 239 -8.84 18.60 -0.76
C PHE A 239 -8.51 18.68 0.73
N ASN A 240 -7.57 19.55 1.11
CA ASN A 240 -7.16 19.74 2.51
C ASN A 240 -8.31 20.26 3.39
N ALA A 241 -9.10 21.20 2.88
CA ALA A 241 -10.27 21.71 3.59
C ALA A 241 -11.32 20.61 3.80
N ASP A 242 -11.56 19.76 2.79
CA ASP A 242 -12.55 18.68 2.89
C ASP A 242 -12.12 17.58 3.87
N LEU A 243 -10.84 17.19 3.85
CA LEU A 243 -10.29 16.24 4.84
C LEU A 243 -10.47 16.78 6.26
N THR A 244 -10.08 18.03 6.50
CA THR A 244 -10.21 18.69 7.81
C THR A 244 -11.66 18.73 8.27
N ARG A 245 -12.58 19.14 7.38
CA ARG A 245 -14.02 19.21 7.64
C ARG A 245 -14.63 17.85 7.99
N ARG A 246 -14.09 16.76 7.47
CA ARG A 246 -14.52 15.38 7.75
C ARG A 246 -13.79 14.75 8.94
N GLY A 247 -12.85 15.46 9.57
CA GLY A 247 -12.02 14.91 10.64
C GLY A 247 -11.08 13.80 10.17
N ILE A 248 -10.70 13.81 8.89
CA ILE A 248 -9.76 12.85 8.30
C ILE A 248 -8.35 13.43 8.38
N THR A 249 -7.41 12.63 8.88
CA THR A 249 -5.98 12.96 8.91
C THR A 249 -5.19 11.86 8.21
N LEU A 250 -4.16 12.25 7.45
CA LEU A 250 -3.33 11.36 6.66
C LEU A 250 -1.87 11.51 7.14
N ASP A 251 -1.25 10.39 7.52
CA ASP A 251 0.14 10.28 7.93
C ASP A 251 0.88 9.36 6.94
N PHE A 252 2.09 9.76 6.52
CA PHE A 252 2.94 8.97 5.64
C PHE A 252 4.25 8.62 6.33
N ILE A 253 4.62 7.33 6.34
CA ILE A 253 5.84 6.84 6.98
C ILE A 253 6.60 5.94 5.99
N SER A 254 7.80 6.34 5.59
CA SER A 254 8.67 5.48 4.79
C SER A 254 9.68 4.71 5.63
N GLY A 255 10.34 3.71 5.05
CA GLY A 255 11.47 3.00 5.64
C GLY A 255 11.13 1.64 6.24
N ALA A 256 12.15 0.99 6.82
CA ALA A 256 12.05 -0.37 7.32
C ALA A 256 11.15 -0.49 8.56
N TRP A 257 10.50 -1.65 8.70
CA TRP A 257 9.79 -2.01 9.92
C TRP A 257 10.76 -2.10 11.11
N SER A 258 10.50 -1.32 12.15
CA SER A 258 11.35 -1.25 13.33
C SER A 258 10.59 -0.72 14.56
N PRO A 259 11.19 -0.74 15.76
CA PRO A 259 10.61 -0.06 16.92
C PRO A 259 10.42 1.46 16.69
N GLU A 260 11.36 2.11 16.01
CA GLU A 260 11.26 3.54 15.65
C GLU A 260 10.07 3.80 14.72
N PHE A 261 9.80 2.90 13.77
CA PHE A 261 8.59 2.96 12.95
C PHE A 261 7.33 2.98 13.83
N VAL A 262 7.26 2.10 14.83
CA VAL A 262 6.12 2.04 15.76
C VAL A 262 5.99 3.35 16.55
N GLU A 263 7.10 3.94 16.99
CA GLU A 263 7.07 5.26 17.64
C GLU A 263 6.50 6.34 16.72
N LEU A 264 6.92 6.39 15.45
CA LEU A 264 6.42 7.37 14.49
C LEU A 264 4.90 7.26 14.30
N VAL A 265 4.36 6.03 14.25
CA VAL A 265 2.92 5.76 14.11
C VAL A 265 2.11 6.38 15.26
N PHE A 266 2.66 6.41 16.48
CA PHE A 266 1.97 6.91 17.68
C PHE A 266 2.46 8.27 18.19
N SER A 267 3.51 8.85 17.59
CA SER A 267 4.23 10.04 18.08
C SER A 267 3.40 11.31 18.27
N ALA A 268 2.24 11.42 17.62
CA ALA A 268 1.47 12.67 17.53
C ALA A 268 0.13 12.67 18.30
N ARG A 269 -0.12 11.74 19.25
CA ARG A 269 -1.51 11.41 19.61
C ARG A 269 -1.87 11.48 21.09
N ASP A 270 -3.05 12.07 21.33
CA ASP A 270 -3.82 11.92 22.57
C ASP A 270 -4.33 10.49 22.70
N THR A 271 -4.15 9.93 23.90
CA THR A 271 -4.43 8.56 24.33
C THR A 271 -5.92 8.23 24.48
N GLY A 272 -6.77 8.71 23.55
CA GLY A 272 -8.19 8.40 23.53
C GLY A 272 -8.47 6.95 23.09
N ASP A 273 -9.70 6.48 23.35
CA ASP A 273 -10.17 5.19 22.83
C ASP A 273 -10.32 5.25 21.29
N VAL A 274 -9.33 4.70 20.59
CA VAL A 274 -9.29 4.60 19.13
C VAL A 274 -9.37 3.14 18.74
N LYS A 275 -10.25 2.80 17.79
CA LYS A 275 -10.25 1.47 17.16
C LYS A 275 -9.22 1.44 16.05
N THR A 276 -8.26 0.52 16.14
CA THR A 276 -7.21 0.38 15.12
C THR A 276 -7.48 -0.81 14.20
N LEU A 277 -7.41 -0.54 12.90
CA LEU A 277 -7.44 -1.53 11.83
C LEU A 277 -6.08 -1.52 11.13
N LEU A 278 -5.36 -2.64 11.18
CA LEU A 278 -4.13 -2.81 10.42
C LEU A 278 -4.41 -3.58 9.15
N LEU A 279 -3.82 -3.13 8.05
CA LEU A 279 -3.93 -3.70 6.73
C LEU A 279 -2.52 -3.98 6.21
N ALA A 280 -2.33 -5.12 5.58
CA ALA A 280 -1.12 -5.44 4.85
C ALA A 280 -1.45 -6.37 3.69
N SER A 281 -0.83 -6.15 2.53
CA SER A 281 -1.02 -7.00 1.37
C SER A 281 0.33 -7.32 0.74
N GLU A 282 0.59 -8.61 0.53
CA GLU A 282 1.85 -9.10 -0.04
C GLU A 282 3.10 -8.56 0.69
N THR A 283 3.07 -8.53 2.02
CA THR A 283 4.22 -8.09 2.84
C THR A 283 5.06 -9.22 3.41
N ILE A 284 4.67 -10.48 3.15
CA ILE A 284 5.27 -11.69 3.75
C ILE A 284 6.04 -12.56 2.72
N TYR A 285 6.40 -12.00 1.56
CA TYR A 285 7.08 -12.74 0.50
C TYR A 285 8.56 -13.02 0.79
N SER A 286 9.20 -12.24 1.66
CA SER A 286 10.63 -12.35 1.94
C SER A 286 10.89 -12.93 3.34
N PRO A 287 11.50 -14.12 3.46
CA PRO A 287 11.81 -14.72 4.76
C PRO A 287 12.67 -13.84 5.68
N SER A 288 13.57 -13.03 5.11
CA SER A 288 14.46 -12.17 5.88
C SER A 288 13.73 -11.02 6.58
N SER A 289 12.57 -10.59 6.08
CA SER A 289 11.79 -9.50 6.64
C SER A 289 10.68 -9.97 7.60
N LEU A 290 10.32 -11.26 7.60
CA LEU A 290 9.23 -11.82 8.40
C LEU A 290 9.34 -11.52 9.90
N ARG A 291 10.54 -11.59 10.47
CA ARG A 291 10.73 -11.31 11.91
C ARG A 291 10.46 -9.84 12.23
N ALA A 292 11.07 -8.92 11.47
CA ALA A 292 10.85 -7.48 11.65
C ALA A 292 9.37 -7.12 11.45
N PHE A 293 8.73 -7.65 10.40
CA PHE A 293 7.31 -7.47 10.16
C PHE A 293 6.45 -7.99 11.33
N SER A 294 6.72 -9.20 11.81
CA SER A 294 5.94 -9.82 12.91
C SER A 294 6.12 -9.08 14.24
N GLU A 295 7.34 -8.62 14.54
CA GLU A 295 7.63 -7.82 15.73
C GLU A 295 6.94 -6.45 15.67
N THR A 296 7.00 -5.76 14.52
CA THR A 296 6.29 -4.51 14.31
C THR A 296 4.77 -4.70 14.40
N LEU A 297 4.21 -5.72 13.75
CA LEU A 297 2.80 -6.06 13.82
C LEU A 297 2.34 -6.28 15.27
N LEU A 298 3.06 -7.09 16.04
CA LEU A 298 2.77 -7.35 17.44
C LEU A 298 2.79 -6.06 18.28
N GLN A 299 3.79 -5.20 18.09
CA GLN A 299 3.91 -3.95 18.83
C GLN A 299 2.78 -2.96 18.47
N LEU A 300 2.41 -2.86 17.20
CA LEU A 300 1.28 -2.04 16.79
C LEU A 300 -0.03 -2.55 17.38
N VAL A 301 -0.28 -3.86 17.35
CA VAL A 301 -1.48 -4.49 17.94
C VAL A 301 -1.52 -4.26 19.46
N ARG A 302 -0.40 -4.44 20.17
CA ARG A 302 -0.30 -4.19 21.63
C ARG A 302 -0.58 -2.74 21.98
N ARG A 303 0.01 -1.79 21.28
CA ARG A 303 -0.16 -0.35 21.57
C ARG A 303 -1.55 0.17 21.23
N SER A 304 -2.20 -0.43 20.25
CA SER A 304 -3.56 -0.05 19.83
C SER A 304 -4.66 -0.78 20.60
N SER A 305 -4.34 -1.87 21.30
CA SER A 305 -5.33 -2.61 22.09
C SER A 305 -5.47 -2.03 23.48
N THR A 306 -6.67 -1.55 23.80
CA THR A 306 -7.06 -1.15 25.16
C THR A 306 -8.13 -2.09 25.71
N SER A 307 -8.44 -2.00 26.99
CA SER A 307 -9.56 -2.75 27.59
C SER A 307 -10.92 -2.41 26.95
N ALA A 308 -11.04 -1.26 26.29
CA ALA A 308 -12.27 -0.77 25.67
C ALA A 308 -12.28 -0.92 24.13
N SER A 309 -11.12 -0.96 23.48
CA SER A 309 -10.98 -1.08 22.02
C SER A 309 -9.98 -2.15 21.66
N LYS A 310 -10.43 -3.23 21.01
CA LYS A 310 -9.54 -4.25 20.45
C LYS A 310 -9.11 -3.84 19.05
N SER A 311 -7.82 -3.95 18.76
CA SER A 311 -7.31 -3.81 17.40
C SER A 311 -7.42 -5.12 16.64
N ARG A 312 -7.45 -5.02 15.32
CA ARG A 312 -7.47 -6.16 14.40
C ARG A 312 -6.53 -5.88 13.24
N ALA A 313 -5.82 -6.89 12.78
CA ALA A 313 -4.97 -6.82 11.60
C ALA A 313 -5.48 -7.77 10.51
N MET A 314 -5.48 -7.32 9.27
CA MET A 314 -5.89 -8.09 8.11
C MET A 314 -4.74 -8.16 7.12
N ILE A 315 -4.23 -9.38 6.90
CA ILE A 315 -3.05 -9.63 6.07
C ILE A 315 -3.47 -10.48 4.89
N ALA A 316 -3.41 -9.92 3.69
CA ALA A 316 -3.66 -10.65 2.45
C ALA A 316 -2.34 -11.10 1.83
N ALA A 317 -2.24 -12.36 1.46
CA ALA A 317 -1.01 -12.93 0.93
C ALA A 317 -1.25 -14.13 0.02
N LYS A 318 -0.30 -14.38 -0.89
CA LYS A 318 -0.18 -15.67 -1.57
C LYS A 318 0.25 -16.73 -0.55
N LYS A 319 -0.27 -17.94 -0.69
CA LYS A 319 0.09 -19.08 0.18
C LYS A 319 1.58 -19.38 0.10
N VAL A 320 2.17 -19.25 -1.09
CA VAL A 320 3.60 -19.50 -1.36
C VAL A 320 4.13 -18.45 -2.35
N TYR A 321 5.36 -17.95 -2.14
CA TYR A 321 6.05 -17.08 -3.10
C TYR A 321 7.27 -17.81 -3.68
N PHE A 322 7.16 -18.28 -4.92
CA PHE A 322 8.28 -18.95 -5.60
C PHE A 322 9.45 -17.98 -5.85
N GLY A 323 10.68 -18.47 -5.71
CA GLY A 323 11.92 -17.70 -5.94
C GLY A 323 12.44 -16.97 -4.69
N VAL A 324 11.58 -16.26 -3.97
CA VAL A 324 11.92 -15.52 -2.74
C VAL A 324 11.77 -16.35 -1.46
N GLY A 325 10.91 -17.38 -1.50
CA GLY A 325 10.82 -18.42 -0.46
C GLY A 325 9.96 -18.06 0.75
N GLY A 326 9.27 -16.92 0.77
CA GLY A 326 8.27 -16.61 1.79
C GLY A 326 6.92 -17.26 1.48
N GLY A 327 5.99 -17.11 2.43
CA GLY A 327 4.70 -17.77 2.37
C GLY A 327 3.95 -17.63 3.68
N VAL A 328 2.72 -18.14 3.67
CA VAL A 328 1.83 -18.10 4.85
C VAL A 328 2.39 -18.98 5.96
N ASP A 329 2.88 -20.17 5.64
CA ASP A 329 3.38 -21.11 6.65
C ASP A 329 4.63 -20.58 7.36
N GLU A 330 5.57 -19.99 6.61
CA GLU A 330 6.77 -19.36 7.16
C GLU A 330 6.40 -18.17 8.05
N PHE A 331 5.45 -17.33 7.59
CA PHE A 331 4.96 -16.21 8.38
C PHE A 331 4.31 -16.66 9.68
N LEU A 332 3.43 -17.66 9.65
CA LEU A 332 2.76 -18.18 10.85
C LEU A 332 3.76 -18.79 11.84
N ALA A 333 4.79 -19.48 11.35
CA ALA A 333 5.85 -20.02 12.20
C ALA A 333 6.64 -18.90 12.92
N VAL A 334 7.00 -17.84 12.21
CA VAL A 334 7.71 -16.68 12.79
C VAL A 334 6.79 -15.89 13.73
N LEU A 335 5.53 -15.68 13.38
CA LEU A 335 4.56 -14.99 14.23
C LEU A 335 4.34 -15.75 15.54
N GLN A 336 4.25 -17.08 15.48
CA GLN A 336 4.11 -17.94 16.67
C GLN A 336 5.33 -17.86 17.59
N ASP A 337 6.54 -17.74 17.02
CA ASP A 337 7.78 -17.53 17.78
C ASP A 337 7.83 -16.14 18.45
N VAL A 338 7.41 -15.10 17.74
CA VAL A 338 7.46 -13.71 18.19
C VAL A 338 6.34 -13.36 19.19
N ALA A 339 5.12 -13.83 18.92
CA ALA A 339 3.92 -13.46 19.68
C ALA A 339 3.46 -14.52 20.68
N ALA A 340 4.05 -15.72 20.67
CA ALA A 340 3.61 -16.83 21.50
C ALA A 340 2.08 -17.03 21.43
N SER A 341 1.37 -16.93 22.54
CA SER A 341 -0.09 -17.07 22.60
C SER A 341 -0.85 -15.73 22.69
N GLU A 342 -0.19 -14.60 22.39
CA GLU A 342 -0.80 -13.27 22.52
C GLU A 342 -1.70 -12.89 21.36
N LEU A 343 -1.54 -13.56 20.21
CA LEU A 343 -2.31 -13.30 19.00
C LEU A 343 -3.07 -14.56 18.58
N GLU A 344 -4.32 -14.38 18.19
CA GLU A 344 -5.14 -15.39 17.53
C GLU A 344 -5.18 -15.10 16.03
N VAL A 345 -5.01 -16.12 15.20
CA VAL A 345 -5.03 -16.01 13.75
C VAL A 345 -6.21 -16.82 13.19
N GLN A 346 -7.02 -16.17 12.37
CA GLN A 346 -8.17 -16.78 11.69
C GLN A 346 -8.07 -16.55 10.17
N GLN A 347 -8.24 -17.59 9.37
CA GLN A 347 -8.34 -17.44 7.92
C GLN A 347 -9.75 -16.97 7.55
N ARG A 348 -9.87 -15.77 6.98
CA ARG A 348 -11.14 -15.14 6.59
C ARG A 348 -11.54 -15.46 5.16
N VAL A 349 -10.56 -15.49 4.28
CA VAL A 349 -10.76 -15.72 2.85
C VAL A 349 -9.75 -16.76 2.37
N ASP A 350 -10.21 -17.69 1.54
CA ASP A 350 -9.38 -18.62 0.77
C ASP A 350 -9.74 -18.47 -0.71
N VAL A 351 -8.87 -17.83 -1.48
CA VAL A 351 -9.06 -17.66 -2.91
C VAL A 351 -8.31 -18.77 -3.63
N GLN A 352 -9.07 -19.72 -4.16
CA GLN A 352 -8.59 -20.73 -5.07
C GLN A 352 -8.62 -20.14 -6.49
N SER A 353 -7.45 -19.81 -7.04
CA SER A 353 -7.29 -19.38 -8.42
C SER A 353 -6.63 -20.49 -9.24
N GLU A 354 -6.64 -20.39 -10.57
CA GLU A 354 -5.88 -21.32 -11.43
C GLU A 354 -4.36 -21.24 -11.18
N GLY A 355 -3.90 -20.18 -10.49
CA GLY A 355 -2.52 -19.99 -10.07
C GLY A 355 -2.28 -20.30 -8.58
N VAL A 356 -1.39 -19.54 -7.96
CA VAL A 356 -1.08 -19.69 -6.54
C VAL A 356 -2.28 -19.26 -5.70
N GLY A 357 -2.72 -20.14 -4.80
CA GLY A 357 -3.80 -19.83 -3.85
C GLY A 357 -3.45 -18.63 -2.98
N ARG A 358 -4.45 -17.82 -2.65
CA ARG A 358 -4.29 -16.62 -1.82
C ARG A 358 -5.21 -16.68 -0.61
N VAL A 359 -4.83 -16.01 0.46
CA VAL A 359 -5.60 -15.97 1.70
C VAL A 359 -5.67 -14.55 2.23
N VAL A 360 -6.71 -14.30 3.03
CA VAL A 360 -6.73 -13.15 3.95
C VAL A 360 -6.81 -13.69 5.38
N LEU A 361 -5.82 -13.35 6.18
CA LEU A 361 -5.70 -13.71 7.59
C LEU A 361 -6.18 -12.53 8.44
N GLU A 362 -7.04 -12.79 9.41
CA GLU A 362 -7.37 -11.88 10.50
C GLU A 362 -6.54 -12.25 11.73
N ILE A 363 -5.91 -11.26 12.33
CA ILE A 363 -5.07 -11.41 13.52
C ILE A 363 -5.60 -10.47 14.59
N THR A 364 -5.95 -11.02 15.75
CA THR A 364 -6.51 -10.28 16.88
C THR A 364 -5.77 -10.62 18.18
N PRO A 365 -5.75 -9.72 19.18
CA PRO A 365 -5.29 -10.08 20.52
C PRO A 365 -6.06 -11.29 21.05
N ALA A 366 -5.36 -12.29 21.58
CA ALA A 366 -5.97 -13.44 22.21
C ALA A 366 -6.86 -13.01 23.39
N ALA A 367 -7.99 -13.70 23.58
CA ALA A 367 -8.82 -13.49 24.77
C ALA A 367 -8.10 -14.09 25.99
N ASN A 368 -7.69 -13.25 26.93
CA ASN A 368 -7.18 -13.68 28.24
C ASN A 368 -8.24 -14.38 29.08
#